data_AF-A0A853ZP85-F1
#
_entry.id   AF-A0A853ZP85-F1
#
_cell.length_a   1.000
_cell.length_b   1.000
_cell.length_c   1.000
_cell.angle_alpha   90.00
_cell.angle_beta   90.00
_cell.angle_gamma   90.00
#
_symmetry.space_group_name_H-M   'P 1'
#
loop_
_entity.id
_entity.type
_entity.pdbx_description
1 polymer ?
#
loop_
_entity_poly.entity_id
_entity_poly.type
_entity_poly.pdbx_seq_one_letter_code
_entity_poly.pdbx_strand_id
1 'polypeptide(L)' 'MEHLNVEAVAARLKAQSKERRKPRTYAQQRSVLDEHKYDLLNLDHAGCNGTQLQTWLTEKGITVARSTVNRWLHRNRQDG' A
#
# COMPACT_ATOMS: atom_id res chain seq x y z
N MET A 1 -24.22 17.20 -31.64
CA MET A 1 -23.60 16.43 -30.53
C MET A 1 -22.21 16.05 -30.99
N GLU A 2 -21.18 16.67 -30.42
CA GLU A 2 -19.80 16.25 -30.69
C GLU A 2 -19.58 14.85 -30.13
N HIS A 3 -19.07 13.94 -30.97
CA HIS A 3 -18.80 12.57 -30.57
C HIS A 3 -17.45 12.54 -29.85
N LEU A 4 -17.43 12.07 -28.60
CA LEU A 4 -16.20 11.93 -27.85
C LEU A 4 -15.28 10.94 -28.56
N ASN A 5 -14.12 11.40 -29.03
CA ASN A 5 -13.08 10.50 -29.52
C ASN A 5 -12.43 9.79 -28.32
N VAL A 6 -12.92 8.59 -28.04
CA VAL A 6 -12.49 7.77 -26.89
C VAL A 6 -10.99 7.46 -26.92
N GLU A 7 -10.42 7.24 -28.11
CA GLU A 7 -9.01 6.89 -28.27
C GLU A 7 -8.10 8.08 -27.93
N ALA A 8 -8.44 9.27 -28.44
CA ALA A 8 -7.71 10.50 -28.16
C ALA A 8 -7.74 10.83 -26.66
N VAL A 9 -8.91 10.67 -26.02
CA VAL A 9 -9.07 10.91 -24.58
C VAL A 9 -8.29 9.87 -23.77
N ALA A 10 -8.36 8.60 -24.14
CA ALA A 10 -7.62 7.53 -23.46
C ALA A 10 -6.10 7.71 -23.59
N ALA A 11 -5.59 8.10 -24.75
CA ALA A 11 -4.17 8.39 -24.96
C ALA A 11 -3.69 9.54 -24.07
N ARG A 12 -4.47 10.63 -24.00
CA ARG A 12 -4.19 11.77 -23.12
C ARG A 12 -4.17 11.37 -21.65
N LEU A 13 -5.16 10.60 -21.19
CA LEU A 13 -5.23 10.13 -19.80
C LEU A 13 -4.07 9.19 -19.43
N LYS A 14 -3.65 8.32 -20.36
CA LYS A 14 -2.46 7.47 -20.19
C LYS A 14 -1.18 8.29 -20.07
N ALA A 15 -1.00 9.30 -20.93
CA ALA A 15 0.15 10.20 -20.88
C ALA A 15 0.21 10.96 -19.55
N GLN A 16 -0.90 11.57 -19.12
CA GLN A 16 -1.00 12.26 -17.83
C GLN A 16 -0.73 11.30 -16.65
N SER A 17 -1.24 10.07 -16.71
CA SER A 17 -0.98 9.07 -15.68
C SER A 17 0.50 8.67 -15.61
N LYS A 18 1.19 8.61 -16.75
CA LYS A 18 2.63 8.31 -16.83
C LYS A 18 3.46 9.46 -16.24
N GLU A 19 3.12 10.71 -16.54
CA GLU A 19 3.79 11.89 -15.98
C GLU A 19 3.62 11.99 -14.45
N ARG A 20 2.45 11.62 -13.93
CA ARG A 20 2.18 11.57 -12.47
C ARG A 20 2.97 10.46 -11.77
N ARG A 21 3.29 9.37 -12.46
CA ARG A 21 4.08 8.24 -11.92
C ARG A 21 5.58 8.53 -11.95
N LYS A 22 6.03 9.61 -11.31
CA LYS A 22 7.46 9.77 -11.01
C LYS A 22 7.89 8.60 -10.10
N PRO A 23 9.00 7.89 -10.42
CA PRO A 23 9.51 6.85 -9.55
C PRO A 23 9.74 7.43 -8.15
N ARG A 24 9.03 6.90 -7.16
CA ARG A 24 9.22 7.30 -5.76
C ARG A 24 10.58 6.80 -5.31
N THR A 25 11.35 7.62 -4.60
CA THR A 25 12.59 7.15 -3.99
C THR A 25 12.30 6.05 -2.97
N TYR A 26 13.27 5.20 -2.64
CA TYR A 26 13.11 4.15 -1.62
C TYR A 26 12.57 4.73 -0.30
N ALA A 27 13.09 5.88 0.13
CA ALA A 27 12.61 6.59 1.31
C ALA A 27 11.13 7.01 1.22
N GLN A 28 10.63 7.36 0.02
CA GLN A 28 9.22 7.68 -0.21
C GLN A 28 8.32 6.44 -0.36
N GLN A 29 8.91 5.26 -0.57
CA GLN A 29 8.19 3.99 -0.67
C GLN A 29 8.14 3.23 0.65
N ARG A 30 9.03 3.58 1.59
CA ARG A 30 9.07 2.99 2.93
C ARG A 30 7.75 3.24 3.64
N SER A 31 7.10 2.15 4.03
CA SER A 31 5.91 2.17 4.85
C SER A 31 6.32 2.47 6.29
N VAL A 32 5.48 3.19 7.04
CA VAL A 32 5.63 3.29 8.50
C VAL A 32 5.63 1.91 9.16
N LEU A 33 4.94 0.94 8.55
CA LEU A 33 4.91 -0.46 9.00
C LEU A 33 6.26 -1.18 8.86
N ASP A 34 7.17 -0.68 8.01
CA ASP A 34 8.48 -1.30 7.81
C ASP A 34 9.37 -1.17 9.06
N GLU A 35 9.08 -0.22 9.95
CA GLU A 35 9.71 -0.10 11.27
C GLU A 35 9.36 -1.28 12.20
N HIS A 36 8.17 -1.85 12.02
CA HIS A 36 7.67 -2.99 12.80
C HIS A 36 7.60 -4.28 11.98
N LYS A 37 8.42 -4.40 10.92
CA LYS A 37 8.32 -5.50 9.95
C LYS A 37 8.36 -6.87 10.64
N TYR A 38 9.36 -7.10 11.48
CA TYR A 38 9.56 -8.39 12.14
C TYR A 38 8.43 -8.73 13.11
N ASP A 39 7.99 -7.77 13.92
CA ASP A 39 6.89 -7.98 14.87
C ASP A 39 5.57 -8.30 14.15
N LEU A 40 5.26 -7.56 13.08
CA LEU A 40 4.05 -7.78 12.29
C LEU A 40 4.04 -9.15 11.63
N LEU A 41 5.17 -9.60 11.06
CA LEU A 41 5.29 -10.93 10.47
C LEU A 41 5.23 -12.04 11.51
N ASN A 42 5.84 -11.85 12.69
CA ASN A 42 5.76 -12.82 13.78
C ASN A 42 4.33 -12.96 14.31
N LEU A 43 3.59 -11.86 14.48
CA LEU A 43 2.20 -11.89 14.88
C LEU A 43 1.31 -12.54 13.80
N ASP A 44 1.58 -12.26 12.52
CA ASP A 44 0.90 -12.90 11.40
C ASP A 44 1.14 -14.42 11.37
N HIS A 45 2.39 -14.86 11.58
CA HIS A 45 2.76 -16.27 11.71
C HIS A 45 2.13 -16.94 12.94
N ALA A 46 1.92 -16.20 14.03
CA ALA A 46 1.17 -16.65 15.20
C ALA A 46 -0.35 -16.73 14.96
N GLY A 47 -0.84 -16.36 13.77
CA GLY A 47 -2.24 -16.45 13.37
C GLY A 47 -3.06 -15.18 13.66
N CYS A 48 -2.43 -14.06 14.02
CA CYS A 48 -3.15 -12.80 14.16
C CYS A 48 -3.67 -12.31 12.80
N ASN A 49 -4.94 -11.88 12.76
CA ASN A 49 -5.54 -11.31 11.57
C ASN A 49 -5.31 -9.79 11.46
N GLY A 50 -5.55 -9.22 10.28
CA GLY A 50 -5.29 -7.80 10.02
C GLY A 50 -6.00 -6.81 10.95
N THR A 51 -7.13 -7.17 11.59
CA THR A 51 -7.78 -6.31 12.59
C THR A 51 -7.00 -6.32 13.90
N GLN A 52 -6.52 -7.49 14.35
CA GLN A 52 -5.70 -7.62 15.56
C GLN A 52 -4.36 -6.89 15.38
N LEU A 53 -3.75 -6.98 14.21
CA LEU A 53 -2.53 -6.23 13.88
C LEU A 53 -2.78 -4.72 13.83
N GLN A 54 -3.95 -4.27 13.35
CA GLN A 54 -4.33 -2.85 13.39
C GLN A 54 -4.47 -2.36 14.83
N THR A 55 -5.10 -3.14 15.72
CA THR A 55 -5.20 -2.82 17.15
C THR A 55 -3.81 -2.71 17.78
N TRP A 56 -2.94 -3.70 17.54
CA TRP A 56 -1.57 -3.68 18.03
C TRP A 56 -0.77 -2.47 17.54
N LEU A 57 -0.93 -2.06 16.27
CA LEU A 57 -0.32 -0.84 15.75
C LEU A 57 -0.86 0.42 16.44
N THR A 58 -2.14 0.44 16.77
CA THR A 58 -2.76 1.56 17.50
C THR A 58 -2.18 1.68 18.91
N GLU A 59 -1.92 0.56 19.60
CA GLU A 59 -1.22 0.53 20.89
C GLU A 59 0.20 1.09 20.80
N LYS A 60 0.84 0.98 19.62
CA LYS A 60 2.16 1.57 19.32
C LYS A 60 2.06 3.04 18.85
N GLY A 61 0.88 3.64 18.83
CA GLY A 61 0.65 5.01 18.38
C GLY A 61 0.56 5.17 16.86
N ILE A 62 0.47 4.06 16.10
CA ILE A 62 0.40 4.05 14.65
C ILE A 62 -1.05 3.87 14.21
N THR A 63 -1.63 4.93 13.65
CA THR A 63 -2.99 4.89 13.10
C THR A 63 -2.94 4.56 11.61
N VAL A 64 -3.36 3.35 11.24
CA VAL A 64 -3.49 2.92 9.85
C VAL A 64 -4.82 2.19 9.62
N ALA A 65 -5.31 2.23 8.38
CA ALA A 65 -6.47 1.43 7.98
C ALA A 65 -6.11 -0.06 7.91
N ARG A 66 -7.05 -0.95 8.28
CA ARG A 66 -6.94 -2.40 8.10
C ARG A 66 -6.51 -2.80 6.68
N SER A 67 -7.03 -2.10 5.66
CA SER A 67 -6.68 -2.35 4.25
C SER A 67 -5.20 -2.08 3.96
N THR A 68 -4.59 -1.08 4.61
CA THR A 68 -3.16 -0.81 4.53
C THR A 68 -2.36 -1.96 5.14
N VAL A 69 -2.78 -2.48 6.30
CA VAL A 69 -2.15 -3.64 6.95
C VAL A 69 -2.21 -4.87 6.05
N ASN A 70 -3.39 -5.21 5.52
CA ASN A 70 -3.55 -6.37 4.64
C ASN A 70 -2.73 -6.25 3.35
N ARG A 71 -2.71 -5.06 2.73
CA ARG A 71 -1.87 -4.81 1.54
C ARG A 71 -0.39 -4.96 1.88
N TRP A 72 0.04 -4.45 3.03
CA TRP A 72 1.43 -4.53 3.47
C TRP A 72 1.84 -5.98 3.76
N LEU A 73 1.00 -6.75 4.47
CA LEU A 73 1.22 -8.18 4.69
C LEU A 73 1.32 -8.96 3.39
N HIS A 74 0.38 -8.75 2.47
CA HIS A 74 0.39 -9.45 1.17
C HIS A 74 1.70 -9.25 0.42
N ARG A 75 2.27 -8.04 0.47
CA ARG A 75 3.58 -7.76 -0.12
C ARG A 75 4.73 -8.45 0.63
N ASN A 76 4.73 -8.37 1.96
CA ASN A 76 5.90 -8.77 2.76
C ASN A 76 5.95 -10.25 3.14
N ARG A 77 4.83 -10.99 3.04
CA ARG A 77 4.80 -12.45 3.24
C ARG A 77 5.63 -13.22 2.20
N GLN A 78 5.88 -12.63 1.04
CA GLN A 78 6.66 -13.26 -0.04
C GLN A 78 8.16 -12.99 0.07
N ASP A 79 8.54 -12.02 0.92
CA ASP A 79 9.91 -11.53 1.10
C ASP A 79 10.49 -11.96 2.47
N GLY A 80 9.92 -12.99 3.10
CA GLY A 80 10.25 -13.47 4.45
C GLY A 80 10.64 -14.94 4.46
#